data_AF-A0A3E0PER7-F1
#
_entry.id   AF-A0A3E0PER7-F1
#
_cell.length_a   1.000
_cell.length_b   1.000
_cell.length_c   1.000
_cell.angle_alpha   90.00
_cell.angle_beta   90.00
_cell.angle_gamma   90.00
#
_symmetry.space_group_name_H-M   'P 1'
#
loop_
_entity.id
_entity.type
_entity.pdbx_description
1 polymer ?
#
loop_
_entity_poly.entity_id
_entity_poly.type
_entity_poly.pdbx_seq_one_letter_code
_entity_poly.pdbx_strand_id
1 'polypeptide(L)'
;MSQRNSVSVFLFFLLLALPLSHFSQDNSPSDAKVLQAAIDRAPTSAEIMRERISKAKAMLAVRNHGAAIYELESIKRENTEPAVDRVVNVLLMSAYLELSDYPKAKELLKEVQESQGSEASFDYLAVAGQVVHGARTQVDRYKSLGLSINDRNLPTVASADIQGMRETLEMVIEHSKTMTGDEKLRGNAAALLETSSSARGSLARDAYDAKQWRDQVSDAREQMVGSRSVVLSTTPPPAEEKEADVLSSKIDSSDLAVIDEDTLPVANIPEAKPEENSVAEKRPERKTIPLNLESKPKETVADTSLDREERPAEKSPPVEKKPEPEDTKREASVTDRPVRIIGSAKRSENENSDQDQPNVKSSLDPKDVEEKAAPAEKGPLTIGSLIGYATRRVSPVYPRQARNLRMEGVVTLKVLVDEDGKVEEVSDLDGPAMLTQAAETAIKKWRFRPFTRDGEPVKASGFVSFNFNL
;
A
#
# COMPACT_ATOMS: atom_id res chain seq x y z
N MET A 1 -1.93 -54.49 20.93
CA MET A 1 -2.42 -53.54 19.90
C MET A 1 -1.19 -52.87 19.29
N SER A 2 -0.85 -52.95 18.00
CA SER A 2 -1.60 -53.33 16.78
C SER A 2 -2.85 -52.47 16.57
N GLN A 3 -3.04 -51.72 15.48
CA GLN A 3 -2.57 -51.96 14.10
C GLN A 3 -1.83 -50.76 13.44
N ARG A 4 -1.09 -51.03 12.37
CA ARG A 4 -0.91 -50.09 11.25
C ARG A 4 -2.14 -50.20 10.34
N ASN A 5 -2.72 -49.08 9.88
CA ASN A 5 -3.59 -49.06 8.71
C ASN A 5 -3.10 -47.97 7.75
N SER A 6 -2.80 -48.36 6.51
CA SER A 6 -2.41 -47.44 5.43
C SER A 6 -3.64 -47.10 4.61
N VAL A 7 -3.93 -45.82 4.40
CA VAL A 7 -5.06 -45.38 3.58
C VAL A 7 -4.58 -45.15 2.15
N SER A 8 -4.93 -46.07 1.26
CA SER A 8 -4.59 -45.98 -0.17
C SER A 8 -5.56 -45.03 -0.89
N VAL A 9 -5.03 -44.00 -1.56
CA VAL A 9 -5.81 -43.07 -2.37
C VAL A 9 -5.87 -43.56 -3.81
N PHE A 10 -6.99 -44.16 -4.19
CA PHE A 10 -7.26 -44.53 -5.58
C PHE A 10 -7.71 -43.30 -6.39
N LEU A 11 -6.93 -42.90 -7.39
CA LEU A 11 -7.31 -41.86 -8.35
C LEU A 11 -7.87 -42.52 -9.63
N PHE A 12 -9.14 -42.27 -9.94
CA PHE A 12 -9.84 -42.92 -11.05
C PHE A 12 -9.92 -41.96 -12.25
N PHE A 13 -9.05 -42.12 -13.25
CA PHE A 13 -9.07 -41.30 -14.46
C PHE A 13 -10.01 -41.87 -15.52
N LEU A 14 -11.02 -41.10 -15.90
CA LEU A 14 -11.99 -41.47 -16.94
C LEU A 14 -11.41 -41.15 -18.33
N LEU A 15 -10.99 -42.17 -19.06
CA LEU A 15 -10.35 -42.02 -20.37
C LEU A 15 -11.41 -41.91 -21.48
N LEU A 16 -11.64 -40.69 -21.95
CA LEU A 16 -12.67 -40.35 -22.94
C LEU A 16 -12.06 -40.32 -24.35
N ALA A 17 -12.27 -41.38 -25.13
CA ALA A 17 -11.68 -41.55 -26.45
C ALA A 17 -12.42 -40.74 -27.55
N LEU A 18 -11.66 -40.07 -28.42
CA LEU A 18 -12.12 -39.48 -29.68
C LEU A 18 -11.15 -39.88 -30.82
N PRO A 19 -11.64 -40.07 -32.06
CA PRO A 19 -10.83 -40.61 -33.15
C PRO A 19 -9.91 -39.56 -33.79
N LEU A 20 -8.65 -39.95 -34.03
CA LEU A 20 -7.70 -39.18 -34.83
C LEU A 20 -7.94 -39.43 -36.32
N SER A 21 -8.18 -38.35 -37.08
CA SER A 21 -8.14 -38.35 -38.55
C SER A 21 -6.82 -37.77 -39.06
N HIS A 22 -6.16 -38.55 -39.93
CA HIS A 22 -4.96 -38.25 -40.73
C HIS A 22 -4.10 -37.01 -40.37
N PHE A 23 -2.95 -37.27 -39.76
CA PHE A 23 -1.75 -36.45 -39.93
C PHE A 23 -0.62 -37.34 -40.47
N SER A 24 0.17 -36.86 -41.44
CA SER A 24 1.21 -37.66 -42.10
C SER A 24 2.40 -37.91 -41.18
N GLN A 25 3.01 -39.09 -41.34
CA GLN A 25 4.04 -39.62 -40.46
C GLN A 25 5.44 -39.44 -41.08
N ASP A 26 6.22 -38.51 -40.53
CA ASP A 26 7.66 -38.36 -40.86
C ASP A 26 8.50 -37.99 -39.61
N ASN A 27 8.03 -38.40 -38.42
CA ASN A 27 8.81 -38.33 -37.18
C ASN A 27 9.61 -39.62 -37.02
N SER A 28 10.88 -39.50 -36.63
CA SER A 28 11.74 -40.66 -36.37
C SER A 28 11.25 -41.44 -35.13
N PRO A 29 11.43 -42.78 -35.07
CA PRO A 29 11.15 -43.56 -33.86
C PRO A 29 12.01 -43.17 -32.64
N SER A 30 13.03 -42.33 -32.81
CA SER A 30 13.68 -41.61 -31.70
C SER A 30 12.74 -40.60 -31.05
N ASP A 31 12.10 -39.76 -31.86
CA ASP A 31 11.45 -38.53 -31.40
C ASP A 31 10.15 -38.85 -30.68
N ALA A 32 9.40 -39.84 -31.19
CA ALA A 32 8.23 -40.39 -30.53
C ALA A 32 8.59 -41.01 -29.16
N LYS A 33 9.76 -41.65 -29.02
CA LYS A 33 10.24 -42.16 -27.72
C LYS A 33 10.68 -41.06 -26.77
N VAL A 34 11.32 -40.00 -27.27
CA VAL A 34 11.71 -38.84 -26.45
C VAL A 34 10.47 -38.08 -25.95
N LEU A 35 9.46 -37.87 -26.80
CA LEU A 35 8.17 -37.30 -26.41
C LEU A 35 7.44 -38.16 -25.37
N GLN A 36 7.37 -39.48 -25.57
CA GLN A 36 6.75 -40.38 -24.60
C GLN A 36 7.51 -40.41 -23.27
N ALA A 37 8.85 -40.46 -23.29
CA ALA A 37 9.67 -40.42 -22.08
C ALA A 37 9.61 -39.07 -21.33
N ALA A 38 9.28 -37.97 -22.03
CA ALA A 38 9.00 -36.68 -21.40
C ALA A 38 7.62 -36.64 -20.73
N ILE A 39 6.63 -37.37 -21.25
CA ILE A 39 5.29 -37.53 -20.66
C ILE A 39 5.33 -38.47 -19.44
N ASP A 40 6.10 -39.55 -19.52
CA ASP A 40 6.18 -40.59 -18.47
C ASP A 40 7.15 -40.25 -17.32
N ARG A 41 7.81 -39.08 -17.36
CA ARG A 41 8.72 -38.63 -16.30
C ARG A 41 7.95 -38.14 -15.08
N ALA A 42 8.21 -38.74 -13.92
CA ALA A 42 7.70 -38.24 -12.64
C ALA A 42 8.14 -36.78 -12.38
N PRO A 43 7.23 -35.89 -11.92
CA PRO A 43 7.54 -34.48 -11.74
C PRO A 43 8.61 -34.26 -10.68
N THR A 44 9.49 -33.29 -10.93
CA THR A 44 10.53 -32.91 -9.98
C THR A 44 9.95 -32.16 -8.78
N SER A 45 10.64 -32.22 -7.63
CA SER A 45 10.24 -31.48 -6.42
C SER A 45 10.02 -29.99 -6.70
N ALA A 46 10.85 -29.38 -7.56
CA ALA A 46 10.73 -27.98 -7.95
C ALA A 46 9.47 -27.70 -8.80
N GLU A 47 8.99 -28.66 -9.60
CA GLU A 47 7.72 -28.53 -10.35
C GLU A 47 6.53 -28.63 -9.40
N ILE A 48 6.55 -29.60 -8.49
CA ILE A 48 5.53 -29.77 -7.44
C ILE A 48 5.44 -28.51 -6.57
N MET A 49 6.57 -27.96 -6.11
CA MET A 49 6.57 -26.72 -5.32
C MET A 49 6.07 -25.52 -6.14
N ARG A 50 6.44 -25.38 -7.42
CA ARG A 50 5.89 -24.33 -8.30
C ARG A 50 4.37 -24.44 -8.47
N GLU A 51 3.83 -25.65 -8.63
CA GLU A 51 2.39 -25.88 -8.74
C GLU A 51 1.66 -25.50 -7.44
N ARG A 52 2.18 -25.94 -6.28
CA ARG A 52 1.61 -25.60 -4.97
C ARG A 52 1.64 -24.10 -4.66
N ILE A 53 2.75 -23.42 -5.00
CA ILE A 53 2.84 -21.95 -4.90
C ILE A 53 1.84 -21.27 -5.85
N SER A 54 1.64 -21.80 -7.06
CA SER A 54 0.65 -21.29 -8.01
C SER A 54 -0.79 -21.44 -7.48
N LYS A 55 -1.11 -22.62 -6.92
CA LYS A 55 -2.36 -22.92 -6.22
C LYS A 55 -2.61 -21.96 -5.05
N ALA A 56 -1.61 -21.70 -4.21
CA ALA A 56 -1.71 -20.73 -3.12
C ALA A 56 -1.92 -19.29 -3.61
N LYS A 57 -1.21 -18.87 -4.68
CA LYS A 57 -1.44 -17.56 -5.33
C LYS A 57 -2.86 -17.43 -5.88
N ALA A 58 -3.43 -18.49 -6.45
CA ALA A 58 -4.82 -18.52 -6.90
C ALA A 58 -5.80 -18.38 -5.73
N MET A 59 -5.55 -19.04 -4.59
CA MET A 59 -6.36 -18.87 -3.36
C MET A 59 -6.34 -17.43 -2.85
N LEU A 60 -5.18 -16.76 -2.84
CA LEU A 60 -5.06 -15.34 -2.48
C LEU A 60 -5.83 -14.42 -3.44
N ALA A 61 -5.75 -14.69 -4.75
CA ALA A 61 -6.46 -13.92 -5.76
C ALA A 61 -8.00 -13.98 -5.60
N VAL A 62 -8.54 -15.14 -5.18
CA VAL A 62 -9.97 -15.30 -4.85
C VAL A 62 -10.31 -14.97 -3.39
N ARG A 63 -9.40 -14.29 -2.66
CA ARG A 63 -9.57 -13.85 -1.27
C ARG A 63 -9.77 -14.96 -0.24
N ASN A 64 -9.43 -16.21 -0.58
CA ASN A 64 -9.42 -17.34 0.36
C ASN A 64 -8.08 -17.38 1.12
N HIS A 65 -7.83 -16.34 1.91
CA HIS A 65 -6.57 -16.15 2.64
C HIS A 65 -6.28 -17.28 3.64
N GLY A 66 -7.30 -17.83 4.31
CA GLY A 66 -7.12 -18.93 5.26
C GLY A 66 -6.62 -20.23 4.63
N ALA A 67 -7.18 -20.63 3.48
CA ALA A 67 -6.68 -21.81 2.75
C ALA A 67 -5.29 -21.56 2.15
N ALA A 68 -5.01 -20.33 1.70
CA ALA A 68 -3.70 -19.95 1.20
C ALA A 68 -2.62 -20.05 2.30
N ILE A 69 -2.88 -19.55 3.51
CA ILE A 69 -1.97 -19.66 4.66
C ILE A 69 -1.69 -21.12 4.99
N TYR A 70 -2.73 -21.97 5.05
CA TYR A 70 -2.56 -23.40 5.34
C TYR A 70 -1.62 -24.10 4.33
N GLU A 71 -1.81 -23.85 3.02
CA GLU A 71 -0.95 -24.39 1.96
C GLU A 71 0.48 -23.82 2.04
N LEU A 72 0.63 -22.51 2.26
CA LEU A 72 1.92 -21.84 2.33
C LEU A 72 2.74 -22.26 3.56
N GLU A 73 2.13 -22.37 4.73
CA GLU A 73 2.79 -22.93 5.92
C GLU A 73 3.14 -24.42 5.74
N SER A 74 2.33 -25.19 5.00
CA SER A 74 2.63 -26.58 4.66
C SER A 74 3.87 -26.66 3.77
N ILE A 75 3.95 -25.84 2.71
CA ILE A 75 5.17 -25.70 1.88
C ILE A 75 6.38 -25.34 2.76
N LYS A 76 6.23 -24.37 3.67
CA LYS A 76 7.32 -23.92 4.57
C LYS A 76 7.79 -24.98 5.58
N ARG A 77 6.91 -25.91 5.99
CA ARG A 77 7.27 -27.03 6.87
C ARG A 77 7.87 -28.22 6.13
N GLU A 78 7.63 -28.31 4.82
CA GLU A 78 8.00 -29.46 3.98
C GLU A 78 9.20 -29.17 3.07
N ASN A 79 9.66 -27.93 3.01
CA ASN A 79 10.85 -27.49 2.28
C ASN A 79 11.84 -26.76 3.21
N THR A 80 13.07 -26.56 2.74
CA THR A 80 14.11 -25.73 3.38
C THR A 80 15.01 -25.10 2.31
N GLU A 81 14.49 -24.95 1.08
CA GLU A 81 15.13 -24.27 -0.04
C GLU A 81 14.90 -22.75 0.08
N PRO A 82 15.95 -21.93 0.28
CA PRO A 82 15.78 -20.49 0.52
C PRO A 82 15.02 -19.76 -0.60
N ALA A 83 15.17 -20.22 -1.85
CA ALA A 83 14.45 -19.67 -3.00
C ALA A 83 12.92 -19.86 -2.92
N VAL A 84 12.46 -20.96 -2.30
CA VAL A 84 11.04 -21.20 -2.03
C VAL A 84 10.58 -20.40 -0.81
N ASP A 85 11.35 -20.41 0.27
CA ASP A 85 11.00 -19.70 1.51
C ASP A 85 10.83 -18.19 1.28
N ARG A 86 11.64 -17.57 0.42
CA ARG A 86 11.45 -16.17 -0.03
C ARG A 86 10.04 -15.90 -0.55
N VAL A 87 9.61 -16.70 -1.53
CA VAL A 87 8.31 -16.53 -2.19
C VAL A 87 7.18 -16.83 -1.20
N VAL A 88 7.36 -17.86 -0.35
CA VAL A 88 6.38 -18.26 0.65
C VAL A 88 6.24 -17.21 1.75
N ASN A 89 7.33 -16.65 2.28
CA ASN A 89 7.32 -15.62 3.31
C ASN A 89 6.66 -14.32 2.82
N VAL A 90 6.93 -13.89 1.59
CA VAL A 90 6.26 -12.72 0.97
C VAL A 90 4.75 -12.94 0.84
N LEU A 91 4.32 -14.15 0.45
CA LEU A 91 2.89 -14.48 0.33
C LEU A 91 2.20 -14.68 1.69
N LEU A 92 2.88 -15.28 2.67
CA LEU A 92 2.37 -15.40 4.04
C LEU A 92 2.18 -14.02 4.67
N MET A 93 3.16 -13.12 4.52
CA MET A 93 3.06 -11.75 5.02
C MET A 93 1.84 -11.02 4.43
N SER A 94 1.63 -11.08 3.12
CA SER A 94 0.45 -10.45 2.51
C SER A 94 -0.86 -11.08 2.99
N ALA A 95 -0.89 -12.39 3.24
CA ALA A 95 -2.06 -13.09 3.75
C ALA A 95 -2.39 -12.78 5.22
N TYR A 96 -1.38 -12.70 6.11
CA TYR A 96 -1.56 -12.31 7.51
C TYR A 96 -2.07 -10.87 7.63
N LEU A 97 -1.50 -9.94 6.86
CA LEU A 97 -1.93 -8.53 6.85
C LEU A 97 -3.37 -8.36 6.32
N GLU A 98 -3.78 -9.16 5.32
CA GLU A 98 -5.15 -9.15 4.80
C GLU A 98 -6.19 -9.78 5.75
N LEU A 99 -5.75 -10.54 6.76
CA LEU A 99 -6.59 -11.07 7.84
C LEU A 99 -6.41 -10.33 9.19
N SER A 100 -5.66 -9.22 9.21
CA SER A 100 -5.33 -8.47 10.43
C SER A 100 -4.57 -9.29 11.49
N ASP A 101 -3.87 -10.37 11.10
CA ASP A 101 -3.06 -11.21 11.99
C ASP A 101 -1.66 -10.60 12.20
N TYR A 102 -1.65 -9.46 12.88
CA TYR A 102 -0.42 -8.78 13.29
C TYR A 102 0.47 -9.60 14.23
N PRO A 103 -0.03 -10.51 15.09
CA PRO A 103 0.80 -11.48 15.78
C PRO A 103 1.64 -12.33 14.82
N LYS A 104 1.03 -12.98 13.81
CA LYS A 104 1.76 -13.80 12.83
C LYS A 104 2.66 -12.99 11.91
N ALA A 105 2.23 -11.79 11.51
CA ALA A 105 3.10 -10.87 10.75
C ALA A 105 4.35 -10.47 11.56
N LYS A 106 4.19 -10.11 12.84
CA LYS A 106 5.33 -9.74 13.72
C LYS A 106 6.21 -10.93 14.11
N GLU A 107 5.68 -12.15 14.15
CA GLU A 107 6.45 -13.38 14.29
C GLU A 107 7.31 -13.64 13.03
N LEU A 108 6.70 -13.58 11.84
CA LEU A 108 7.39 -13.79 10.57
C LEU A 108 8.47 -12.73 10.28
N LEU A 109 8.25 -11.46 10.65
CA LEU A 109 9.31 -10.43 10.55
C LEU A 109 10.55 -10.78 11.36
N LYS A 110 10.39 -11.31 12.58
CA LYS A 110 11.52 -11.72 13.43
C LYS A 110 12.22 -12.94 12.86
N GLU A 111 11.46 -13.93 12.42
CA GLU A 111 12.00 -15.15 11.83
C GLU A 111 12.89 -14.85 10.61
N VAL A 112 12.46 -13.93 9.73
CA VAL A 112 13.25 -13.51 8.57
C VAL A 112 14.43 -12.61 8.98
N GLN A 113 14.27 -11.74 9.98
CA GLN A 113 15.36 -10.93 10.55
C GLN A 113 16.46 -11.77 11.23
N GLU A 114 16.08 -12.88 11.88
CA GLU A 114 16.99 -13.79 12.58
C GLU A 114 17.57 -14.88 11.64
N SER A 115 17.11 -14.93 10.38
CA SER A 115 17.59 -15.90 9.38
C SER A 115 19.05 -15.64 8.98
N GLN A 116 19.80 -16.73 8.77
CA GLN A 116 21.23 -16.66 8.44
C GLN A 116 21.47 -16.95 6.96
N GLY A 117 22.13 -16.02 6.27
CA GLY A 117 22.55 -16.19 4.88
C GLY A 117 23.07 -14.89 4.27
N SER A 118 23.78 -14.99 3.14
CA SER A 118 24.30 -13.82 2.40
C SER A 118 23.22 -12.89 1.85
N GLU A 119 21.98 -13.37 1.76
CA GLU A 119 20.84 -12.68 1.17
C GLU A 119 19.67 -12.47 2.14
N ALA A 120 19.77 -12.92 3.40
CA ALA A 120 18.73 -12.80 4.43
C ALA A 120 18.20 -11.35 4.58
N SER A 121 19.09 -10.37 4.47
CA SER A 121 18.75 -8.95 4.48
C SER A 121 17.88 -8.52 3.29
N PHE A 122 18.09 -9.06 2.08
CA PHE A 122 17.23 -8.78 0.93
C PHE A 122 15.88 -9.48 1.05
N ASP A 123 15.87 -10.68 1.64
CA ASP A 123 14.66 -11.45 1.92
C ASP A 123 13.78 -10.70 2.96
N TYR A 124 14.40 -10.08 3.96
CA TYR A 124 13.74 -9.14 4.88
C TYR A 124 13.15 -7.93 4.15
N LEU A 125 13.91 -7.25 3.28
CA LEU A 125 13.43 -6.07 2.54
C LEU A 125 12.15 -6.40 1.73
N ALA A 126 12.08 -7.58 1.10
CA ALA A 126 10.91 -8.01 0.33
C ALA A 126 9.68 -8.26 1.22
N VAL A 127 9.86 -8.90 2.37
CA VAL A 127 8.80 -9.17 3.36
C VAL A 127 8.32 -7.89 4.03
N ALA A 128 9.23 -7.02 4.46
CA ALA A 128 8.93 -5.72 5.04
C ALA A 128 8.22 -4.78 4.05
N GLY A 129 8.55 -4.87 2.75
CA GLY A 129 7.82 -4.17 1.68
C GLY A 129 6.32 -4.53 1.63
N GLN A 130 5.94 -5.77 1.98
CA GLN A 130 4.52 -6.16 2.09
C GLN A 130 3.83 -5.50 3.29
N VAL A 131 4.53 -5.27 4.41
CA VAL A 131 3.98 -4.51 5.56
C VAL A 131 3.65 -3.08 5.14
N VAL A 132 4.56 -2.43 4.40
CA VAL A 132 4.35 -1.07 3.86
C VAL A 132 3.20 -1.03 2.85
N HIS A 133 3.09 -2.04 1.99
CA HIS A 133 1.98 -2.15 1.03
C HIS A 133 0.63 -2.38 1.74
N GLY A 134 0.54 -3.41 2.59
CA GLY A 134 -0.68 -3.78 3.31
C GLY A 134 -1.22 -2.63 4.16
N ALA A 135 -0.34 -1.92 4.87
CA ALA A 135 -0.73 -0.75 5.65
C ALA A 135 -1.35 0.36 4.78
N ARG A 136 -0.77 0.66 3.61
CA ARG A 136 -1.33 1.67 2.67
C ARG A 136 -2.68 1.23 2.12
N THR A 137 -2.78 -0.03 1.67
CA THR A 137 -4.03 -0.63 1.18
C THR A 137 -5.14 -0.58 2.23
N GLN A 138 -4.84 -0.89 3.49
CA GLN A 138 -5.81 -0.87 4.59
C GLN A 138 -6.20 0.57 5.00
N VAL A 139 -5.24 1.50 5.03
CA VAL A 139 -5.48 2.94 5.17
C VAL A 139 -6.47 3.46 4.12
N ASP A 140 -6.31 3.06 2.86
CA ASP A 140 -7.20 3.48 1.77
C ASP A 140 -8.55 2.75 1.78
N ARG A 141 -8.62 1.52 2.27
CA ARG A 141 -9.91 0.84 2.60
C ARG A 141 -10.69 1.58 3.69
N TYR A 142 -10.04 2.05 4.75
CA TYR A 142 -10.75 2.84 5.77
C TYR A 142 -11.26 4.18 5.22
N LYS A 143 -10.44 4.89 4.43
CA LYS A 143 -10.89 6.13 3.75
C LYS A 143 -12.08 5.89 2.82
N SER A 144 -12.09 4.80 2.04
CA SER A 144 -13.19 4.51 1.10
C SER A 144 -14.50 4.14 1.80
N LEU A 145 -14.43 3.57 3.01
CA LEU A 145 -15.55 3.37 3.92
C LEU A 145 -15.96 4.64 4.69
N GLY A 146 -15.31 5.78 4.45
CA GLY A 146 -15.57 7.05 5.13
C GLY A 146 -15.02 7.15 6.56
N LEU A 147 -14.22 6.17 7.00
CA LEU A 147 -13.62 6.15 8.33
C LEU A 147 -12.34 7.00 8.37
N SER A 148 -12.25 7.88 9.36
CA SER A 148 -11.03 8.64 9.65
C SER A 148 -10.18 7.91 10.69
N ILE A 149 -8.91 7.67 10.36
CA ILE A 149 -7.90 7.00 11.21
C ILE A 149 -7.68 7.76 12.54
N ASN A 150 -8.00 9.05 12.56
CA ASN A 150 -7.79 9.94 13.71
C ASN A 150 -9.11 10.23 14.45
N ASP A 151 -10.21 9.56 14.11
CA ASP A 151 -11.48 9.69 14.85
C ASP A 151 -11.37 8.99 16.21
N ARG A 152 -11.86 9.66 17.26
CA ARG A 152 -11.95 9.10 18.62
C ARG A 152 -13.05 8.04 18.75
N ASN A 153 -14.00 8.00 17.81
CA ASN A 153 -15.15 7.11 17.81
C ASN A 153 -15.04 5.98 16.75
N LEU A 154 -13.81 5.60 16.38
CA LEU A 154 -13.54 4.42 15.55
C LEU A 154 -14.15 3.14 16.19
N PRO A 155 -14.72 2.22 15.40
CA PRO A 155 -15.07 0.88 15.88
C PRO A 155 -13.87 0.17 16.49
N THR A 156 -14.08 -0.58 17.57
CA THR A 156 -12.99 -1.25 18.33
C THR A 156 -12.09 -2.12 17.45
N VAL A 157 -12.68 -2.87 16.51
CA VAL A 157 -11.97 -3.68 15.52
C VAL A 157 -11.04 -2.82 14.65
N ALA A 158 -11.52 -1.68 14.16
CA ALA A 158 -10.71 -0.77 13.33
C ALA A 158 -9.61 -0.09 14.16
N SER A 159 -9.88 0.30 15.40
CA SER A 159 -8.85 0.88 16.27
C SER A 159 -7.74 -0.12 16.63
N ALA A 160 -8.10 -1.41 16.80
CA ALA A 160 -7.15 -2.48 17.08
C ALA A 160 -6.31 -2.82 15.83
N ASP A 161 -6.93 -2.90 14.66
CA ASP A 161 -6.25 -3.12 13.37
C ASP A 161 -5.25 -1.99 13.07
N ILE A 162 -5.68 -0.73 13.20
CA ILE A 162 -4.83 0.46 13.06
C ILE A 162 -3.64 0.43 14.02
N GLN A 163 -3.84 -0.02 15.27
CA GLN A 163 -2.75 -0.16 16.24
C GLN A 163 -1.80 -1.31 15.88
N GLY A 164 -2.31 -2.45 15.39
CA GLY A 164 -1.50 -3.56 14.90
C GLY A 164 -0.63 -3.20 13.70
N MET A 165 -1.16 -2.41 12.75
CA MET A 165 -0.38 -1.84 11.64
C MET A 165 0.72 -0.90 12.15
N ARG A 166 0.42 -0.01 13.10
CA ARG A 166 1.42 0.92 13.69
C ARG A 166 2.61 0.16 14.27
N GLU A 167 2.36 -0.85 15.10
CA GLU A 167 3.41 -1.66 15.75
C GLU A 167 4.24 -2.46 14.74
N THR A 168 3.59 -3.02 13.71
CA THR A 168 4.26 -3.84 12.69
C THR A 168 5.13 -2.97 11.78
N LEU A 169 4.70 -1.74 11.46
CA LEU A 169 5.54 -0.73 10.81
C LEU A 169 6.66 -0.20 11.71
N GLU A 170 6.40 0.03 12.99
CA GLU A 170 7.40 0.47 13.97
C GLU A 170 8.54 -0.57 14.09
N MET A 171 8.24 -1.88 14.02
CA MET A 171 9.26 -2.93 13.90
C MET A 171 10.08 -2.87 12.60
N VAL A 172 9.43 -2.65 11.45
CA VAL A 172 10.12 -2.50 10.14
C VAL A 172 11.04 -1.29 10.12
N ILE A 173 10.58 -0.16 10.66
CA ILE A 173 11.35 1.09 10.80
C ILE A 173 12.59 0.85 11.65
N GLU A 174 12.45 0.19 12.80
CA GLU A 174 13.57 -0.01 13.71
C GLU A 174 14.63 -0.96 13.13
N HIS A 175 14.25 -2.06 12.48
CA HIS A 175 15.24 -2.89 11.79
C HIS A 175 15.90 -2.15 10.62
N SER A 176 15.14 -1.37 9.84
CA SER A 176 15.68 -0.56 8.73
C SER A 176 16.78 0.41 9.19
N LYS A 177 16.65 1.01 10.39
CA LYS A 177 17.70 1.85 11.00
C LYS A 177 18.98 1.08 11.32
N THR A 178 18.90 -0.20 11.67
CA THR A 178 20.10 -1.02 11.86
C THR A 178 20.76 -1.36 10.52
N MET A 179 19.95 -1.56 9.47
CA MET A 179 20.42 -1.91 8.13
C MET A 179 21.10 -0.74 7.38
N THR A 180 20.82 0.53 7.72
CA THR A 180 21.53 1.68 7.09
C THR A 180 23.00 1.80 7.49
N GLY A 181 23.42 1.06 8.54
CA GLY A 181 24.83 0.89 8.88
C GLY A 181 25.64 0.16 7.79
N ASP A 182 25.09 -0.90 7.19
CA ASP A 182 25.76 -1.72 6.16
C ASP A 182 25.86 -0.94 4.83
N GLU A 183 27.08 -0.80 4.31
CA GLU A 183 27.36 -0.08 3.05
C GLU A 183 26.66 -0.68 1.82
N LYS A 184 26.47 -2.01 1.77
CA LYS A 184 25.80 -2.68 0.65
C LYS A 184 24.28 -2.50 0.68
N LEU A 185 23.72 -2.35 1.87
CA LEU A 185 22.27 -2.26 2.09
C LEU A 185 21.78 -0.82 2.24
N ARG A 186 22.66 0.14 2.55
CA ARG A 186 22.33 1.51 2.97
C ARG A 186 21.23 2.19 2.15
N GLY A 187 21.34 2.18 0.82
CA GLY A 187 20.34 2.80 -0.06
C GLY A 187 18.97 2.11 0.02
N ASN A 188 18.94 0.78 0.01
CA ASN A 188 17.71 -0.01 0.11
C ASN A 188 17.08 0.10 1.50
N ALA A 189 17.90 0.08 2.55
CA ALA A 189 17.49 0.23 3.93
C ALA A 189 16.92 1.63 4.20
N ALA A 190 17.54 2.69 3.67
CA ALA A 190 17.05 4.06 3.79
C ALA A 190 15.76 4.27 2.98
N ALA A 191 15.62 3.64 1.81
CA ALA A 191 14.36 3.63 1.05
C ALA A 191 13.23 2.88 1.77
N LEU A 192 13.52 1.76 2.43
CA LEU A 192 12.55 1.07 3.29
C LEU A 192 12.19 1.93 4.51
N LEU A 193 13.18 2.57 5.14
CA LEU A 193 12.98 3.49 6.27
C LEU A 193 12.08 4.68 5.89
N GLU A 194 12.30 5.31 4.73
CA GLU A 194 11.43 6.38 4.22
C GLU A 194 10.01 5.86 3.98
N THR A 195 9.87 4.77 3.23
CA THR A 195 8.56 4.29 2.78
C THR A 195 7.71 3.73 3.91
N SER A 196 8.33 3.10 4.92
CA SER A 196 7.69 2.62 6.15
C SER A 196 7.36 3.76 7.12
N SER A 197 8.26 4.72 7.34
CA SER A 197 7.99 5.92 8.16
C SER A 197 6.86 6.77 7.55
N SER A 198 6.82 6.89 6.23
CA SER A 198 5.72 7.55 5.49
C SER A 198 4.38 6.82 5.68
N ALA A 199 4.36 5.49 5.58
CA ALA A 199 3.16 4.70 5.87
C ALA A 199 2.72 4.85 7.35
N ARG A 200 3.67 4.83 8.30
CA ARG A 200 3.41 5.00 9.73
C ARG A 200 2.91 6.41 10.07
N GLY A 201 3.40 7.43 9.36
CA GLY A 201 2.89 8.80 9.43
C GLY A 201 1.48 8.95 8.84
N SER A 202 1.10 8.15 7.83
CA SER A 202 -0.29 8.10 7.35
C SER A 202 -1.26 7.47 8.37
N LEU A 203 -0.72 6.70 9.31
CA LEU A 203 -1.41 6.08 10.44
C LEU A 203 -1.28 6.89 11.75
N ALA A 204 -0.94 8.18 11.70
CA ALA A 204 -0.61 8.92 12.92
C ALA A 204 -1.72 8.92 13.99
N ARG A 205 -1.36 9.08 15.26
CA ARG A 205 -2.30 9.21 16.39
C ARG A 205 -2.87 10.63 16.50
N ASP A 206 -2.04 11.63 16.21
CA ASP A 206 -2.35 13.06 16.28
C ASP A 206 -1.37 13.88 15.42
N ALA A 207 -1.44 15.22 15.50
CA ALA A 207 -0.58 16.12 14.74
C ALA A 207 0.91 16.12 15.19
N TYR A 208 1.20 15.69 16.42
CA TYR A 208 2.56 15.58 16.94
C TYR A 208 3.22 14.27 16.48
N ASP A 209 2.54 13.12 16.63
CA ASP A 209 2.95 11.84 16.02
C ASP A 209 3.12 12.01 14.50
N ALA A 210 2.18 12.71 13.84
CA ALA A 210 2.29 13.05 12.41
C ALA A 210 3.45 14.01 12.07
N LYS A 211 4.03 14.74 13.03
CA LYS A 211 5.27 15.51 12.82
C LYS A 211 6.49 14.60 12.92
N GLN A 212 6.60 13.82 14.01
CA GLN A 212 7.72 12.91 14.25
C GLN A 212 7.99 11.99 13.04
N TRP A 213 6.94 11.40 12.44
CA TRP A 213 7.10 10.54 11.26
C TRP A 213 7.41 11.30 9.95
N ARG A 214 7.08 12.59 9.83
CA ARG A 214 7.52 13.43 8.70
C ARG A 214 8.96 13.86 8.84
N ASP A 215 9.39 14.17 10.06
CA ASP A 215 10.80 14.46 10.37
C ASP A 215 11.65 13.22 10.03
N GLN A 216 11.26 12.04 10.53
CA GLN A 216 11.92 10.77 10.25
C GLN A 216 12.00 10.42 8.74
N VAL A 217 11.01 10.81 7.93
CA VAL A 217 11.02 10.70 6.46
C VAL A 217 12.04 11.65 5.82
N SER A 218 12.23 12.85 6.39
CA SER A 218 13.28 13.78 5.95
C SER A 218 14.66 13.20 6.22
N ASP A 219 14.89 12.69 7.44
CA ASP A 219 16.17 12.06 7.84
C ASP A 219 16.50 10.86 6.94
N ALA A 220 15.50 10.03 6.61
CA ALA A 220 15.68 8.88 5.73
C ALA A 220 16.08 9.30 4.30
N ARG A 221 15.52 10.40 3.78
CA ARG A 221 15.89 10.95 2.47
C ARG A 221 17.30 11.54 2.47
N GLU A 222 17.72 12.19 3.55
CA GLU A 222 19.11 12.64 3.70
C GLU A 222 20.08 11.44 3.72
N GLN A 223 19.73 10.36 4.43
CA GLN A 223 20.50 9.11 4.39
C GLN A 223 20.54 8.47 2.99
N MET A 224 19.45 8.54 2.21
CA MET A 224 19.45 8.09 0.81
C MET A 224 20.37 8.94 -0.08
N VAL A 225 20.29 10.27 0.03
CA VAL A 225 21.13 11.20 -0.76
C VAL A 225 22.62 11.07 -0.38
N GLY A 226 22.92 10.83 0.91
CA GLY A 226 24.25 10.50 1.39
C GLY A 226 24.71 9.06 1.10
N SER A 227 23.81 8.17 0.63
CA SER A 227 24.16 6.79 0.31
C SER A 227 24.87 6.70 -1.03
N ARG A 228 26.14 6.28 -1.01
CA ARG A 228 26.92 6.02 -2.22
C ARG A 228 26.28 4.87 -2.99
N SER A 229 26.03 5.06 -4.28
CA SER A 229 25.44 4.02 -5.15
C SER A 229 26.42 2.85 -5.35
N VAL A 230 26.17 1.73 -4.67
CA VAL A 230 26.96 0.49 -4.81
C VAL A 230 26.45 -0.31 -6.01
N VAL A 231 27.15 -0.21 -7.15
CA VAL A 231 26.87 -1.07 -8.32
C VAL A 231 27.60 -2.40 -8.14
N LEU A 232 26.84 -3.46 -7.85
CA LEU A 232 27.41 -4.78 -7.50
C LEU A 232 27.99 -5.54 -8.72
N SER A 233 27.43 -5.36 -9.91
CA SER A 233 28.04 -5.75 -11.19
C SER A 233 27.47 -4.90 -12.33
N THR A 234 28.33 -4.56 -13.30
CA THR A 234 27.93 -4.05 -14.63
C THR A 234 28.06 -5.12 -15.73
N THR A 235 28.74 -6.23 -15.43
CA THR A 235 28.96 -7.35 -16.35
C THR A 235 27.84 -8.36 -16.20
N PRO A 236 27.24 -8.90 -17.28
CA PRO A 236 26.36 -10.06 -17.18
C PRO A 236 27.14 -11.24 -16.57
N PRO A 237 26.49 -12.14 -15.81
CA PRO A 237 27.15 -13.36 -15.35
C PRO A 237 27.64 -14.13 -16.58
N PRO A 238 28.84 -14.76 -16.52
CA PRO A 238 29.30 -15.62 -17.61
C PRO A 238 28.25 -16.71 -17.84
N ALA A 239 27.90 -16.94 -19.11
CA ALA A 239 27.01 -18.04 -19.46
C ALA A 239 27.61 -19.36 -18.97
N GLU A 240 26.81 -20.25 -18.40
CA GLU A 240 27.25 -21.59 -18.00
C GLU A 240 27.53 -22.45 -19.24
N GLU A 241 28.68 -22.24 -19.87
CA GLU A 241 29.23 -23.14 -20.89
C GLU A 241 29.62 -24.47 -20.23
N LYS A 242 28.66 -25.39 -20.20
CA LYS A 242 28.88 -26.79 -19.83
C LYS A 242 29.48 -27.51 -21.03
N GLU A 243 30.79 -27.75 -21.03
CA GLU A 243 31.32 -29.05 -21.44
C GLU A 243 32.79 -29.34 -21.06
N ALA A 244 33.04 -30.64 -20.85
CA ALA A 244 34.27 -31.44 -20.89
C ALA A 244 35.68 -30.81 -20.63
N ASP A 245 36.24 -31.24 -19.49
CA ASP A 245 37.67 -31.56 -19.23
C ASP A 245 38.53 -31.96 -20.46
N VAL A 246 39.70 -31.29 -20.62
CA VAL A 246 40.92 -31.87 -21.22
C VAL A 246 42.18 -31.35 -20.51
N LEU A 247 43.08 -32.26 -20.11
CA LEU A 247 44.39 -31.96 -19.52
C LEU A 247 45.39 -31.28 -20.47
N SER A 248 46.03 -30.21 -19.99
CA SER A 248 47.45 -29.88 -20.19
C SER A 248 47.78 -28.61 -19.38
N SER A 249 48.94 -28.34 -18.81
CA SER A 249 50.17 -29.05 -18.42
C SER A 249 51.12 -27.91 -18.01
N LYS A 250 51.95 -28.08 -16.97
CA LYS A 250 52.85 -27.03 -16.44
C LYS A 250 53.66 -26.30 -17.53
N ILE A 251 53.67 -24.98 -17.48
CA ILE A 251 54.87 -24.16 -17.69
C ILE A 251 55.00 -23.23 -16.47
N ASP A 252 56.24 -23.01 -16.04
CA ASP A 252 56.64 -22.14 -14.93
C ASP A 252 57.78 -21.23 -15.41
N SER A 253 58.14 -20.25 -14.60
CA SER A 253 59.23 -19.27 -14.73
C SER A 253 59.06 -18.14 -15.76
N SER A 254 59.28 -16.92 -15.23
CA SER A 254 59.89 -15.74 -15.86
C SER A 254 59.54 -15.38 -17.31
N ASP A 255 58.91 -14.21 -17.48
CA ASP A 255 59.75 -13.02 -17.71
C ASP A 255 59.15 -11.73 -17.13
N LEU A 256 60.01 -10.86 -16.61
CA LEU A 256 59.68 -9.51 -16.15
C LEU A 256 60.27 -8.51 -17.14
N ALA A 257 59.42 -7.94 -18.00
CA ALA A 257 59.80 -6.88 -18.93
C ALA A 257 58.97 -5.62 -18.66
N VAL A 258 59.61 -4.61 -18.05
CA VAL A 258 59.08 -3.24 -17.98
C VAL A 258 59.20 -2.61 -19.37
N ILE A 259 58.11 -2.02 -19.87
CA ILE A 259 58.14 -1.01 -20.93
C ILE A 259 57.29 0.17 -20.46
N ASP A 260 57.76 1.37 -20.79
CA ASP A 260 57.37 2.65 -20.20
C ASP A 260 56.08 3.27 -20.76
N GLU A 261 55.74 4.44 -20.22
CA GLU A 261 54.65 5.34 -20.63
C GLU A 261 54.85 5.93 -22.06
N ASP A 262 53.91 6.77 -22.50
CA ASP A 262 53.86 7.47 -23.80
C ASP A 262 53.69 6.62 -25.09
N THR A 263 52.44 6.42 -25.51
CA THR A 263 51.94 7.01 -26.79
C THR A 263 50.42 6.85 -26.97
N LEU A 264 49.71 7.96 -27.18
CA LEU A 264 48.29 7.97 -27.59
C LEU A 264 48.15 8.19 -29.11
N PRO A 265 47.42 7.32 -29.84
CA PRO A 265 46.86 7.65 -31.14
C PRO A 265 45.36 8.01 -31.01
N VAL A 266 45.00 9.26 -31.30
CA VAL A 266 43.60 9.69 -31.44
C VAL A 266 43.02 9.15 -32.75
N ALA A 267 41.85 8.50 -32.70
CA ALA A 267 41.16 8.01 -33.90
C ALA A 267 39.62 8.17 -33.84
N ASN A 268 39.13 9.18 -34.55
CA ASN A 268 37.81 9.34 -35.17
C ASN A 268 36.53 8.80 -34.49
N ILE A 269 35.67 9.74 -34.06
CA ILE A 269 34.21 9.55 -33.99
C ILE A 269 33.63 9.77 -35.40
N PRO A 270 32.86 8.83 -36.00
CA PRO A 270 32.08 9.10 -37.20
C PRO A 270 30.76 9.80 -36.85
N GLU A 271 30.58 11.04 -37.30
CA GLU A 271 29.30 11.74 -37.24
C GLU A 271 28.36 11.22 -38.36
N ALA A 272 27.14 10.78 -38.00
CA ALA A 272 26.13 10.30 -38.94
C ALA A 272 24.81 11.06 -38.77
N LYS A 273 24.27 11.56 -39.88
CA LYS A 273 22.99 12.30 -39.93
C LYS A 273 21.78 11.34 -40.04
N PRO A 274 20.57 11.81 -39.68
CA PRO A 274 19.40 10.94 -39.59
C PRO A 274 18.88 10.53 -40.97
N GLU A 275 18.56 9.25 -41.15
CA GLU A 275 17.69 8.79 -42.22
C GLU A 275 16.29 8.51 -41.67
N GLU A 276 15.29 9.10 -42.32
CA GLU A 276 13.87 8.90 -42.08
C GLU A 276 13.42 7.64 -42.84
N ASN A 277 12.87 6.64 -42.15
CA ASN A 277 12.26 5.50 -42.83
C ASN A 277 11.02 4.96 -42.11
N SER A 278 9.90 4.96 -42.83
CA SER A 278 8.58 4.53 -42.36
C SER A 278 8.42 3.02 -42.49
N VAL A 279 7.98 2.35 -41.41
CA VAL A 279 7.53 0.95 -41.45
C VAL A 279 6.14 0.85 -40.81
N ALA A 280 5.16 0.37 -41.57
CA ALA A 280 3.77 0.30 -41.14
C ALA A 280 3.52 -0.90 -40.20
N GLU A 281 2.90 -0.65 -39.04
CA GLU A 281 2.57 -1.67 -38.06
C GLU A 281 1.39 -2.55 -38.51
N LYS A 282 1.67 -3.82 -38.84
CA LYS A 282 0.68 -4.73 -39.44
C LYS A 282 -0.11 -5.52 -38.38
N ARG A 283 -1.11 -4.85 -37.81
CA ARG A 283 -2.07 -5.38 -36.82
C ARG A 283 -2.72 -6.72 -37.25
N PRO A 284 -2.70 -7.79 -36.43
CA PRO A 284 -3.42 -9.03 -36.72
C PRO A 284 -4.95 -8.88 -36.51
N GLU A 285 -5.73 -9.55 -37.36
CA GLU A 285 -7.18 -9.41 -37.43
C GLU A 285 -7.92 -10.22 -36.34
N ARG A 286 -8.91 -9.60 -35.70
CA ARG A 286 -9.80 -10.29 -34.75
C ARG A 286 -11.06 -10.80 -35.48
N LYS A 287 -11.11 -12.09 -35.79
CA LYS A 287 -12.31 -12.73 -36.36
C LYS A 287 -13.54 -12.47 -35.49
N THR A 288 -14.59 -11.93 -36.08
CA THR A 288 -15.88 -11.67 -35.45
C THR A 288 -16.76 -12.92 -35.49
N ILE A 289 -17.37 -13.26 -34.34
CA ILE A 289 -18.49 -14.21 -34.29
C ILE A 289 -19.78 -13.36 -34.28
N PRO A 290 -20.74 -13.59 -35.19
CA PRO A 290 -21.98 -12.83 -35.20
C PRO A 290 -22.91 -13.25 -34.04
N LEU A 291 -23.57 -12.27 -33.41
CA LEU A 291 -24.76 -12.53 -32.61
C LEU A 291 -25.93 -12.85 -33.55
N ASN A 292 -26.74 -13.84 -33.18
CA ASN A 292 -28.06 -14.08 -33.78
C ASN A 292 -29.15 -13.79 -32.75
N LEU A 293 -30.29 -13.26 -33.18
CA LEU A 293 -31.47 -12.96 -32.35
C LEU A 293 -32.59 -13.99 -32.57
N GLU A 294 -33.73 -13.79 -31.87
CA GLU A 294 -34.92 -14.64 -31.82
C GLU A 294 -34.69 -16.07 -31.26
N SER A 295 -35.39 -16.49 -30.20
CA SER A 295 -36.86 -16.60 -30.22
C SER A 295 -37.49 -16.83 -28.83
N LYS A 296 -38.78 -16.49 -28.72
CA LYS A 296 -39.76 -16.96 -27.70
C LYS A 296 -40.44 -18.24 -28.25
N PRO A 297 -41.11 -19.14 -27.46
CA PRO A 297 -42.23 -18.71 -26.61
C PRO A 297 -42.69 -19.61 -25.41
N LYS A 298 -43.80 -19.16 -24.79
CA LYS A 298 -44.90 -19.89 -24.12
C LYS A 298 -44.79 -20.36 -22.65
N GLU A 299 -45.86 -20.02 -21.92
CA GLU A 299 -46.32 -20.64 -20.68
C GLU A 299 -47.07 -21.95 -20.95
N THR A 300 -47.19 -22.79 -19.92
CA THR A 300 -48.34 -23.68 -19.64
C THR A 300 -48.52 -23.74 -18.12
N VAL A 301 -49.76 -23.85 -17.62
CA VAL A 301 -50.10 -23.78 -16.18
C VAL A 301 -51.01 -24.95 -15.77
N ALA A 302 -50.63 -25.67 -14.71
CA ALA A 302 -51.46 -26.48 -13.81
C ALA A 302 -50.54 -26.92 -12.64
N ASP A 303 -50.75 -26.65 -11.34
CA ASP A 303 -51.95 -26.66 -10.47
C ASP A 303 -52.21 -28.02 -9.78
N THR A 304 -51.92 -28.11 -8.48
CA THR A 304 -52.84 -28.61 -7.43
C THR A 304 -52.18 -28.45 -6.04
N SER A 305 -52.96 -27.90 -5.11
CA SER A 305 -52.77 -27.71 -3.66
C SER A 305 -52.19 -28.88 -2.84
N LEU A 306 -51.69 -28.60 -1.62
CA LEU A 306 -52.47 -28.83 -0.38
C LEU A 306 -51.85 -28.19 0.89
N ASP A 307 -52.72 -27.51 1.63
CA ASP A 307 -52.78 -27.26 3.09
C ASP A 307 -51.70 -26.51 3.89
N ARG A 308 -52.17 -26.05 5.07
CA ARG A 308 -51.62 -25.03 5.96
C ARG A 308 -52.02 -25.39 7.40
N GLU A 309 -51.05 -25.52 8.30
CA GLU A 309 -51.28 -25.41 9.75
C GLU A 309 -50.45 -24.25 10.34
N GLU A 310 -50.86 -23.76 11.50
CA GLU A 310 -50.34 -22.51 12.08
C GLU A 310 -49.74 -22.67 13.48
N ARG A 311 -48.75 -21.81 13.78
CA ARG A 311 -48.34 -21.33 15.11
C ARG A 311 -47.61 -22.35 16.02
N PRO A 312 -47.02 -21.90 17.16
CA PRO A 312 -46.92 -20.51 17.65
C PRO A 312 -45.48 -19.96 17.75
N ALA A 313 -45.38 -18.64 17.96
CA ALA A 313 -44.13 -17.96 18.32
C ALA A 313 -43.94 -17.93 19.85
N GLU A 314 -42.70 -18.11 20.30
CA GLU A 314 -42.30 -18.05 21.71
C GLU A 314 -41.96 -16.60 22.15
N LYS A 315 -42.05 -16.31 23.46
CA LYS A 315 -42.00 -14.94 24.01
C LYS A 315 -40.83 -14.74 24.98
N SER A 316 -40.25 -13.55 24.97
CA SER A 316 -39.27 -13.10 25.96
C SER A 316 -39.87 -13.01 27.38
N PRO A 317 -39.13 -13.39 28.44
CA PRO A 317 -39.54 -13.16 29.83
C PRO A 317 -39.36 -11.68 30.26
N PRO A 318 -40.06 -11.22 31.33
CA PRO A 318 -40.17 -9.80 31.68
C PRO A 318 -39.14 -9.30 32.72
N VAL A 319 -39.12 -7.97 32.90
CA VAL A 319 -38.40 -7.27 33.98
C VAL A 319 -39.29 -7.13 35.21
N GLU A 320 -38.74 -7.37 36.41
CA GLU A 320 -39.40 -7.14 37.70
C GLU A 320 -38.54 -6.24 38.61
N LYS A 321 -39.14 -5.62 39.65
CA LYS A 321 -38.55 -4.52 40.43
C LYS A 321 -38.24 -4.87 41.90
N LYS A 322 -37.26 -4.13 42.43
CA LYS A 322 -36.87 -3.92 43.84
C LYS A 322 -38.00 -4.16 44.88
N PRO A 323 -37.66 -4.86 45.98
CA PRO A 323 -37.97 -4.37 47.32
C PRO A 323 -36.71 -3.95 48.09
N GLU A 324 -36.93 -3.22 49.17
CA GLU A 324 -35.92 -2.55 50.02
C GLU A 324 -36.08 -3.03 51.45
N PRO A 325 -34.99 -3.03 52.24
CA PRO A 325 -35.13 -2.74 53.65
C PRO A 325 -34.07 -1.74 54.16
N GLU A 326 -34.53 -0.66 54.78
CA GLU A 326 -33.81 -0.08 55.91
C GLU A 326 -34.10 -0.94 57.16
N ASP A 327 -33.11 -1.23 58.01
CA ASP A 327 -33.22 -0.85 59.43
C ASP A 327 -31.87 -0.86 60.21
N THR A 328 -31.83 0.05 61.19
CA THR A 328 -30.98 0.28 62.38
C THR A 328 -29.68 -0.51 62.72
N LYS A 329 -28.59 0.28 62.76
CA LYS A 329 -27.78 0.64 63.97
C LYS A 329 -26.75 -0.33 64.61
N ARG A 330 -25.47 0.10 64.58
CA ARG A 330 -24.41 0.17 65.65
C ARG A 330 -23.11 0.69 64.99
N GLU A 331 -22.37 1.72 65.42
CA GLU A 331 -21.70 2.02 66.72
C GLU A 331 -20.68 0.94 67.14
N ALA A 332 -19.39 1.17 67.39
CA ALA A 332 -18.43 2.26 67.12
C ALA A 332 -16.99 1.67 67.37
N SER A 333 -15.79 2.27 67.21
CA SER A 333 -15.20 3.54 66.76
C SER A 333 -13.66 3.31 66.54
N VAL A 334 -12.84 4.31 66.14
CA VAL A 334 -11.43 4.50 66.60
C VAL A 334 -10.87 5.89 66.20
N THR A 335 -9.94 6.38 67.03
CA THR A 335 -9.43 7.74 67.34
C THR A 335 -8.66 8.56 66.26
N ASP A 336 -8.63 9.89 66.51
CA ASP A 336 -7.78 11.00 66.00
C ASP A 336 -6.33 10.69 65.52
N ARG A 337 -5.80 11.25 64.39
CA ARG A 337 -5.39 12.65 63.99
C ARG A 337 -3.97 13.08 64.48
N PRO A 338 -3.31 14.14 63.91
CA PRO A 338 -3.54 14.93 62.66
C PRO A 338 -2.26 15.15 61.79
N VAL A 339 -2.39 15.88 60.67
CA VAL A 339 -1.49 16.92 60.06
C VAL A 339 -1.87 17.06 58.56
N ARG A 340 -2.67 18.05 58.11
CA ARG A 340 -2.46 19.51 57.93
C ARG A 340 -1.89 19.86 56.55
N ILE A 341 -2.78 20.29 55.64
CA ILE A 341 -2.45 21.09 54.44
C ILE A 341 -3.17 22.44 54.57
N ILE A 342 -2.48 23.52 54.20
CA ILE A 342 -2.96 24.90 54.08
C ILE A 342 -2.81 25.27 52.59
N GLY A 343 -3.71 26.00 51.94
CA GLY A 343 -5.01 26.52 52.38
C GLY A 343 -5.66 27.34 51.25
N SER A 344 -6.98 27.39 51.22
CA SER A 344 -7.75 28.01 50.14
C SER A 344 -7.81 29.54 50.23
N ALA A 345 -7.93 30.23 49.09
CA ALA A 345 -8.76 31.43 48.98
C ALA A 345 -9.24 31.66 47.53
N LYS A 346 -10.56 31.79 47.36
CA LYS A 346 -11.22 32.37 46.19
C LYS A 346 -12.29 33.33 46.72
N ARG A 347 -12.28 34.60 46.35
CA ARG A 347 -13.35 35.55 46.66
C ARG A 347 -13.54 36.55 45.52
N SER A 348 -14.72 37.17 45.48
CA SER A 348 -15.26 38.04 44.43
C SER A 348 -15.79 39.33 45.06
N GLU A 349 -16.29 40.24 44.21
CA GLU A 349 -16.95 41.53 44.51
C GLU A 349 -15.96 42.65 44.93
N ASN A 350 -16.16 43.93 44.57
CA ASN A 350 -17.35 44.58 43.97
C ASN A 350 -16.99 45.60 42.84
N GLU A 351 -18.00 46.29 42.28
CA GLU A 351 -17.96 47.01 40.98
C GLU A 351 -17.56 48.51 40.98
N ASN A 352 -17.06 48.94 39.80
CA ASN A 352 -17.42 50.15 39.03
C ASN A 352 -16.57 51.47 38.99
N SER A 353 -16.69 52.13 37.83
CA SER A 353 -16.28 53.48 37.38
C SER A 353 -14.81 53.89 37.15
N ASP A 354 -14.45 53.87 35.85
CA ASP A 354 -14.06 55.02 35.01
C ASP A 354 -12.71 55.79 35.14
N GLN A 355 -12.13 55.96 33.94
CA GLN A 355 -11.32 57.07 33.39
C GLN A 355 -9.78 57.17 33.54
N ASP A 356 -9.25 57.74 32.44
CA ASP A 356 -7.96 58.36 32.12
C ASP A 356 -6.66 57.56 31.85
N GLN A 357 -5.90 58.16 30.91
CA GLN A 357 -4.63 57.70 30.34
C GLN A 357 -3.44 58.31 31.11
N PRO A 358 -2.19 57.93 30.76
CA PRO A 358 -1.43 58.95 30.03
C PRO A 358 -0.56 58.45 28.86
N ASN A 359 -0.84 59.06 27.71
CA ASN A 359 0.04 59.31 26.56
C ASN A 359 1.54 59.52 26.89
N VAL A 360 2.42 59.05 25.99
CA VAL A 360 3.84 59.45 25.87
C VAL A 360 4.11 59.98 24.46
N LYS A 361 4.69 61.18 24.35
CA LYS A 361 5.20 61.79 23.10
C LYS A 361 6.72 61.59 23.06
N SER A 362 7.34 61.05 21.99
CA SER A 362 7.40 61.50 20.59
C SER A 362 8.33 62.70 20.37
N SER A 363 9.45 62.44 19.68
CA SER A 363 10.28 63.43 18.99
C SER A 363 11.20 62.77 17.96
N LEU A 364 10.96 63.02 16.67
CA LEU A 364 11.93 63.38 15.62
C LEU A 364 11.18 63.48 14.28
N ASP A 365 11.63 64.40 13.41
CA ASP A 365 10.79 64.99 12.35
C ASP A 365 10.77 64.23 11.01
N PRO A 366 9.68 64.34 10.21
CA PRO A 366 9.54 63.66 8.93
C PRO A 366 9.89 64.55 7.72
N LYS A 367 10.86 64.10 6.90
CA LYS A 367 10.91 64.31 5.44
C LYS A 367 11.99 63.44 4.78
N ASP A 368 11.86 63.31 3.45
CA ASP A 368 12.87 62.81 2.51
C ASP A 368 13.34 61.34 2.65
N VAL A 369 12.38 60.39 2.60
CA VAL A 369 12.46 59.24 1.67
C VAL A 369 11.05 58.90 1.16
N GLU A 370 10.66 59.41 -0.01
CA GLU A 370 9.49 58.91 -0.75
C GLU A 370 9.94 57.86 -1.78
N GLU A 371 10.35 56.69 -1.29
CA GLU A 371 10.61 55.53 -2.15
C GLU A 371 9.46 54.51 -2.07
N LYS A 372 8.98 54.11 -3.24
CA LYS A 372 7.72 53.40 -3.45
C LYS A 372 7.83 51.92 -3.08
N ALA A 373 7.80 51.62 -1.79
CA ALA A 373 7.72 50.25 -1.29
C ALA A 373 6.38 49.60 -1.73
N ALA A 374 6.45 48.68 -2.70
CA ALA A 374 5.34 47.79 -3.01
C ALA A 374 5.12 46.80 -1.84
N PRO A 375 3.87 46.40 -1.53
CA PRO A 375 3.62 45.37 -0.52
C PRO A 375 4.33 44.06 -0.90
N ALA A 376 5.12 43.51 0.02
CA ALA A 376 5.81 42.25 -0.21
C ALA A 376 4.81 41.09 -0.33
N GLU A 377 4.81 40.40 -1.47
CA GLU A 377 3.81 39.37 -1.80
C GLU A 377 3.94 38.13 -0.90
N LYS A 378 3.13 38.07 0.17
CA LYS A 378 2.93 36.87 0.99
C LYS A 378 2.23 35.78 0.15
N GLY A 379 2.98 35.00 -0.63
CA GLY A 379 2.46 33.99 -1.56
C GLY A 379 1.41 33.01 -0.99
N PRO A 380 0.57 32.40 -1.86
CA PRO A 380 -0.59 31.62 -1.45
C PRO A 380 -0.23 30.44 -0.55
N LEU A 381 -1.10 30.14 0.42
CA LEU A 381 -0.91 29.09 1.41
C LEU A 381 -1.10 27.70 0.78
N THR A 382 -0.01 26.95 0.61
CA THR A 382 -0.04 25.59 0.04
C THR A 382 -0.50 24.57 1.08
N ILE A 383 -1.65 23.93 0.84
CA ILE A 383 -2.36 23.10 1.84
C ILE A 383 -2.45 21.62 1.43
N GLY A 384 -2.10 21.26 0.19
CA GLY A 384 -2.29 19.91 -0.31
C GLY A 384 -3.77 19.65 -0.61
N SER A 385 -4.39 18.64 -0.01
CA SER A 385 -5.78 18.29 -0.33
C SER A 385 -6.79 19.29 0.26
N LEU A 386 -7.49 20.02 -0.61
CA LEU A 386 -8.48 21.02 -0.21
C LEU A 386 -9.85 20.41 0.15
N ILE A 387 -10.03 19.08 0.01
CA ILE A 387 -11.32 18.40 0.17
C ILE A 387 -11.97 18.68 1.54
N GLY A 388 -11.17 18.70 2.62
CA GLY A 388 -11.61 18.98 3.99
C GLY A 388 -11.92 20.45 4.30
N TYR A 389 -11.67 21.35 3.35
CA TYR A 389 -11.91 22.79 3.48
C TYR A 389 -13.15 23.24 2.68
N ALA A 390 -13.72 22.38 1.84
CA ALA A 390 -14.87 22.68 0.99
C ALA A 390 -16.18 22.80 1.80
N THR A 391 -16.71 24.01 1.91
CA THR A 391 -18.00 24.36 2.55
C THR A 391 -19.20 24.07 1.65
N ARG A 392 -19.02 24.10 0.32
CA ARG A 392 -20.03 23.71 -0.66
C ARG A 392 -19.39 22.87 -1.76
N ARG A 393 -19.89 21.64 -1.95
CA ARG A 393 -19.47 20.74 -3.03
C ARG A 393 -20.58 20.61 -4.08
N VAL A 394 -20.17 20.35 -5.32
CA VAL A 394 -21.04 20.03 -6.45
C VAL A 394 -20.41 18.85 -7.19
N SER A 395 -21.15 17.76 -7.40
CA SER A 395 -20.64 16.58 -8.09
C SER A 395 -20.44 16.84 -9.60
N PRO A 396 -19.43 16.24 -10.24
CA PRO A 396 -19.25 16.33 -11.68
C PRO A 396 -20.35 15.58 -12.43
N VAL A 397 -20.75 16.14 -13.58
CA VAL A 397 -21.74 15.51 -14.46
C VAL A 397 -21.01 14.57 -15.40
N TYR A 398 -21.30 13.27 -15.31
CA TYR A 398 -20.62 12.24 -16.12
C TYR A 398 -20.82 12.49 -17.63
N PRO A 399 -19.74 12.67 -18.42
CA PRO A 399 -19.85 12.87 -19.86
C PRO A 399 -20.49 11.66 -20.55
N ARG A 400 -21.43 11.91 -21.48
CA ARG A 400 -22.14 10.84 -22.21
C ARG A 400 -21.18 9.95 -23.00
N GLN A 401 -20.13 10.55 -23.57
CA GLN A 401 -19.06 9.89 -24.31
C GLN A 401 -18.28 8.93 -23.41
N ALA A 402 -17.80 9.41 -22.25
CA ALA A 402 -17.08 8.57 -21.28
C ALA A 402 -17.96 7.43 -20.75
N ARG A 403 -19.25 7.70 -20.46
CA ARG A 403 -20.23 6.68 -20.07
C ARG A 403 -20.41 5.59 -21.14
N ASN A 404 -20.54 5.97 -22.41
CA ASN A 404 -20.68 5.01 -23.51
C ASN A 404 -19.44 4.13 -23.68
N LEU A 405 -18.25 4.68 -23.40
CA LEU A 405 -16.97 3.96 -23.45
C LEU A 405 -16.63 3.19 -22.16
N ARG A 406 -17.46 3.30 -21.11
CA ARG A 406 -17.19 2.80 -19.76
C ARG A 406 -15.84 3.27 -19.18
N MET A 407 -15.48 4.53 -19.44
CA MET A 407 -14.23 5.13 -18.97
C MET A 407 -14.37 5.64 -17.53
N GLU A 408 -13.85 4.85 -16.59
CA GLU A 408 -13.77 5.18 -15.16
C GLU A 408 -12.38 5.74 -14.78
N GLY A 409 -12.25 6.30 -13.58
CA GLY A 409 -10.95 6.69 -13.00
C GLY A 409 -11.00 7.93 -12.11
N VAL A 410 -9.83 8.29 -11.58
CA VAL A 410 -9.64 9.50 -10.76
C VAL A 410 -9.11 10.65 -11.62
N VAL A 411 -9.69 11.83 -11.46
CA VAL A 411 -9.16 13.10 -11.98
C VAL A 411 -8.68 13.94 -10.80
N THR A 412 -7.43 14.37 -10.81
CA THR A 412 -6.88 15.30 -9.82
C THR A 412 -6.61 16.65 -10.46
N LEU A 413 -7.21 17.70 -9.89
CA LEU A 413 -7.06 19.08 -10.32
C LEU A 413 -6.29 19.87 -9.26
N LYS A 414 -5.35 20.71 -9.69
CA LYS A 414 -4.75 21.77 -8.89
C LYS A 414 -5.71 22.97 -8.88
N VAL A 415 -5.85 23.61 -7.73
CA VAL A 415 -6.85 24.67 -7.50
C VAL A 415 -6.20 25.80 -6.71
N LEU A 416 -6.44 27.04 -7.14
CA LEU A 416 -6.20 28.26 -6.37
C LEU A 416 -7.55 28.76 -5.84
N VAL A 417 -7.58 29.10 -4.55
CA VAL A 417 -8.75 29.63 -3.86
C VAL A 417 -8.42 31.03 -3.36
N ASP A 418 -9.33 31.97 -3.62
CA ASP A 418 -9.24 33.36 -3.17
C ASP A 418 -9.51 33.51 -1.65
N GLU A 419 -9.28 34.71 -1.14
CA GLU A 419 -9.42 35.09 0.26
C GLU A 419 -10.84 34.81 0.81
N ASP A 420 -11.88 34.90 -0.04
CA ASP A 420 -13.28 34.63 0.28
C ASP A 420 -13.66 33.14 0.24
N GLY A 421 -12.73 32.24 -0.12
CA GLY A 421 -13.00 30.80 -0.24
C GLY A 421 -13.66 30.39 -1.55
N LYS A 422 -13.60 31.21 -2.61
CA LYS A 422 -14.06 30.88 -3.97
C LYS A 422 -12.87 30.44 -4.84
N VAL A 423 -13.14 29.56 -5.80
CA VAL A 423 -12.13 29.12 -6.78
C VAL A 423 -11.80 30.28 -7.72
N GLU A 424 -10.50 30.61 -7.81
CA GLU A 424 -9.94 31.61 -8.70
C GLU A 424 -9.34 30.95 -9.95
N GLU A 425 -8.46 29.96 -9.75
CA GLU A 425 -7.76 29.23 -10.81
C GLU A 425 -7.96 27.72 -10.67
N VAL A 426 -7.97 27.03 -11.81
CA VAL A 426 -7.96 25.56 -11.90
C VAL A 426 -6.95 25.18 -12.97
N SER A 427 -6.07 24.24 -12.66
CA SER A 427 -5.15 23.62 -13.62
C SER A 427 -5.20 22.11 -13.48
N ASP A 428 -5.19 21.42 -14.61
CA ASP A 428 -5.18 19.96 -14.65
C ASP A 428 -3.85 19.44 -14.11
N LEU A 429 -3.89 18.35 -13.33
CA LEU A 429 -2.70 17.74 -12.73
C LEU A 429 -2.56 16.27 -13.13
N ASP A 430 -3.64 15.49 -13.07
CA ASP A 430 -3.67 14.10 -13.56
C ASP A 430 -5.10 13.62 -13.85
N GLY A 431 -5.25 12.59 -14.69
CA GLY A 431 -6.49 11.84 -14.92
C GLY A 431 -6.94 11.73 -16.38
N PRO A 432 -7.95 10.89 -16.67
CA PRO A 432 -8.40 10.65 -18.05
C PRO A 432 -9.03 11.89 -18.69
N ALA A 433 -8.46 12.38 -19.80
CA ALA A 433 -8.80 13.66 -20.42
C ALA A 433 -10.30 13.86 -20.75
N MET A 434 -11.06 12.80 -21.04
CA MET A 434 -12.51 12.91 -21.28
C MET A 434 -13.33 13.19 -20.01
N LEU A 435 -12.79 12.92 -18.82
CA LEU A 435 -13.42 13.18 -17.52
C LEU A 435 -13.01 14.55 -16.95
N THR A 436 -11.82 15.03 -17.30
CA THR A 436 -11.20 16.25 -16.76
C THR A 436 -12.10 17.48 -16.84
N GLN A 437 -12.69 17.76 -18.01
CA GLN A 437 -13.59 18.90 -18.21
C GLN A 437 -14.84 18.86 -17.32
N ALA A 438 -15.33 17.67 -16.94
CA ALA A 438 -16.45 17.52 -16.02
C ALA A 438 -16.05 17.81 -14.56
N ALA A 439 -14.84 17.42 -14.16
CA ALA A 439 -14.27 17.78 -12.86
C ALA A 439 -14.00 19.30 -12.76
N GLU A 440 -13.44 19.93 -13.80
CA GLU A 440 -13.28 21.39 -13.88
C GLU A 440 -14.61 22.13 -13.68
N THR A 441 -15.63 21.71 -14.43
CA THR A 441 -16.97 22.32 -14.42
C THR A 441 -17.67 22.13 -13.07
N ALA A 442 -17.27 21.13 -12.29
CA ALA A 442 -17.70 20.93 -10.91
C ALA A 442 -16.94 21.82 -9.93
N ILE A 443 -15.60 21.76 -9.90
CA ILE A 443 -14.78 22.44 -8.90
C ILE A 443 -14.96 23.97 -8.95
N LYS A 444 -15.14 24.56 -10.15
CA LYS A 444 -15.43 26.00 -10.34
C LYS A 444 -16.75 26.45 -9.67
N LYS A 445 -17.63 25.51 -9.27
CA LYS A 445 -18.90 25.75 -8.55
C LYS A 445 -18.83 25.48 -7.04
N TRP A 446 -17.69 24.99 -6.53
CA TRP A 446 -17.48 24.74 -5.11
C TRP A 446 -17.24 26.06 -4.35
N ARG A 447 -17.35 25.98 -3.01
CA ARG A 447 -16.83 26.98 -2.08
C ARG A 447 -16.08 26.28 -0.97
N PHE A 448 -15.12 26.99 -0.41
CA PHE A 448 -14.27 26.61 0.69
C PHE A 448 -14.51 27.54 1.88
N ARG A 449 -13.94 27.22 3.04
CA ARG A 449 -13.79 28.20 4.11
C ARG A 449 -12.65 29.16 3.75
N PRO A 450 -12.78 30.48 4.00
CA PRO A 450 -11.66 31.40 3.96
C PRO A 450 -10.43 30.84 4.69
N PHE A 451 -9.26 31.05 4.11
CA PHE A 451 -7.98 30.65 4.70
C PHE A 451 -7.34 31.87 5.33
N THR A 452 -6.79 31.74 6.54
CA THR A 452 -6.16 32.85 7.25
C THR A 452 -4.71 32.53 7.61
N ARG A 453 -3.88 33.57 7.61
CA ARG A 453 -2.49 33.57 8.06
C ARG A 453 -2.33 34.78 8.97
N ASP A 454 -1.86 34.57 10.20
CA ASP A 454 -1.72 35.62 11.23
C ASP A 454 -3.02 36.39 11.57
N GLY A 455 -4.19 35.81 11.22
CA GLY A 455 -5.52 36.42 11.35
C GLY A 455 -6.03 37.09 10.07
N GLU A 456 -5.16 37.41 9.12
CA GLU A 456 -5.50 38.02 7.83
C GLU A 456 -6.00 36.95 6.84
N PRO A 457 -7.07 37.18 6.06
CA PRO A 457 -7.43 36.33 4.92
C PRO A 457 -6.32 36.27 3.87
N VAL A 458 -6.04 35.08 3.35
CA VAL A 458 -5.02 34.85 2.31
C VAL A 458 -5.49 33.81 1.30
N LYS A 459 -5.02 33.94 0.05
CA LYS A 459 -5.21 32.90 -0.97
C LYS A 459 -4.57 31.58 -0.57
N ALA A 460 -5.15 30.48 -1.01
CA ALA A 460 -4.63 29.13 -0.75
C ALA A 460 -4.54 28.30 -2.04
N SER A 461 -3.49 27.47 -2.14
CA SER A 461 -3.30 26.54 -3.26
C SER A 461 -3.28 25.09 -2.79
N GLY A 462 -3.76 24.19 -3.64
CA GLY A 462 -3.80 22.77 -3.33
C GLY A 462 -4.39 21.95 -4.46
N PHE A 463 -4.91 20.76 -4.14
CA PHE A 463 -5.52 19.85 -5.10
C PHE A 463 -6.84 19.26 -4.60
N VAL A 464 -7.69 18.84 -5.54
CA VAL A 464 -8.92 18.09 -5.30
C VAL A 464 -9.02 16.95 -6.30
N SER A 465 -9.27 15.74 -5.81
CA SER A 465 -9.44 14.54 -6.61
C SER A 465 -10.92 14.14 -6.69
N PHE A 466 -11.40 13.87 -7.90
CA PHE A 466 -12.75 13.39 -8.22
C PHE A 466 -12.66 11.96 -8.72
N ASN A 467 -13.38 11.03 -8.10
CA ASN A 467 -13.48 9.65 -8.58
C ASN A 467 -14.73 9.46 -9.45
N PHE A 468 -14.57 8.87 -10.63
CA PHE A 468 -15.63 8.61 -11.59
C PHE A 468 -15.81 7.09 -11.76
N ASN A 469 -16.85 6.54 -11.14
CA ASN A 469 -17.33 5.16 -11.33
C ASN A 469 -18.76 5.19 -11.90
N LEU A 470 -19.22 4.12 -12.55
CA LEU A 470 -20.47 4.09 -13.33
C LEU A 470 -21.70 3.46 -12.66
#